data_AF-A0A2G2A8C5-F1
#
_entry.id   AF-A0A2G2A8C5-F1
#
_cell.length_a   1.000
_cell.length_b   1.000
_cell.length_c   1.000
_cell.angle_alpha   90.00
_cell.angle_beta   90.00
_cell.angle_gamma   90.00
#
_symmetry.space_group_name_H-M   'P 1'
#
loop_
_entity.id
_entity.type
_entity.pdbx_description
1 polymer ?
#
loop_
_entity_poly.entity_id
_entity_poly.type
_entity_poly.pdbx_seq_one_letter_code
_entity_poly.pdbx_strand_id
1 'polypeptide(L)' 'MTRTVLITGARAPTALHLARLLHDAGQRVVLADSLAHPFAARSAAIARYVRLPAPRFDLPGYAAALRDLIGLERVDLV' A
#
# COMPACT_ATOMS: atom_id res chain seq x y z
N MET A 1 -11.91 16.57 -1.78
CA MET A 1 -11.63 15.63 -2.89
C MET A 1 -10.94 14.42 -2.31
N THR A 2 -11.37 13.21 -2.68
CA THR A 2 -10.78 11.95 -2.21
C THR A 2 -9.67 11.52 -3.16
N ARG A 3 -8.46 11.32 -2.65
CA ARG A 3 -7.30 10.80 -3.38
C ARG A 3 -7.04 9.35 -2.99
N THR A 4 -6.36 8.62 -3.87
CA THR A 4 -5.82 7.29 -3.58
C THR A 4 -4.36 7.42 -3.14
N VAL A 5 -4.07 7.01 -1.90
CA VAL A 5 -2.72 6.97 -1.33
C VAL A 5 -2.25 5.53 -1.22
N LEU A 6 -1.09 5.23 -1.78
CA LEU A 6 -0.40 3.94 -1.64
C LEU A 6 0.63 4.04 -0.53
N ILE A 7 0.58 3.21 0.49
CA ILE A 7 1.65 3.11 1.49
C ILE A 7 2.41 1.81 1.27
N THR A 8 3.72 1.92 1.01
CA THR A 8 4.63 0.77 0.97
C THR A 8 5.21 0.45 2.34
N GLY A 9 5.74 -0.76 2.55
CA GLY A 9 6.30 -1.15 3.85
C GLY A 9 5.23 -1.38 4.92
N ALA A 10 4.06 -1.90 4.52
CA ALA A 10 2.91 -2.18 5.38
C ALA A 10 3.18 -3.08 6.61
N ARG A 11 4.37 -3.67 6.71
CA ARG A 11 4.86 -4.39 7.90
C ARG A 11 5.14 -3.52 9.13
N ALA A 12 5.34 -2.21 8.96
CA ALA A 12 5.65 -1.31 10.05
C ALA A 12 4.37 -0.84 10.78
N PRO A 13 4.34 -0.78 12.13
CA PRO A 13 3.22 -0.19 12.87
C PRO A 13 2.88 1.24 12.43
N THR A 14 3.89 2.02 12.06
CA THR A 14 3.74 3.38 11.54
C THR A 14 2.92 3.43 10.24
N ALA A 15 3.03 2.41 9.37
CA ALA A 15 2.25 2.34 8.14
C ALA A 15 0.74 2.18 8.44
N LEU A 16 0.38 1.37 9.44
CA LEU A 16 -1.01 1.26 9.89
C LEU A 16 -1.52 2.56 10.53
N HIS A 17 -0.70 3.21 11.35
CA HIS A 17 -1.07 4.48 11.95
C HIS A 17 -1.35 5.55 10.88
N LEU A 18 -0.45 5.67 9.90
CA LEU A 18 -0.61 6.58 8.77
C LEU A 18 -1.85 6.25 7.92
N ALA A 19 -2.10 4.96 7.66
CA ALA A 19 -3.29 4.51 6.93
C ALA A 19 -4.59 4.96 7.61
N ARG A 20 -4.66 4.87 8.95
CA ARG A 20 -5.84 5.33 9.71
C ARG A 20 -6.02 6.84 9.62
N LEU A 21 -4.94 7.62 9.79
CA LEU A 21 -5.01 9.08 9.68
C LEU A 21 -5.49 9.54 8.30
N LEU A 22 -4.99 8.91 7.23
CA LEU A 22 -5.39 9.23 5.86
C LEU A 22 -6.84 8.80 5.57
N HIS A 23 -7.25 7.64 6.08
CA HIS A 23 -8.63 7.18 5.97
C HIS A 23 -9.60 8.13 6.68
N ASP A 24 -9.30 8.53 7.91
CA ASP A 24 -10.11 9.48 8.70
C ASP A 24 -10.16 10.85 8.02
N ALA A 25 -9.11 11.23 7.27
CA ALA A 25 -9.08 12.41 6.40
C ALA A 25 -9.84 12.21 5.05
N GLY A 26 -10.59 11.12 4.90
CA GLY A 26 -11.44 10.83 3.73
C GLY A 26 -10.67 10.36 2.49
N GLN A 27 -9.43 9.89 2.65
CA GLN A 27 -8.63 9.34 1.54
C GLN A 27 -8.85 7.84 1.38
N ARG A 28 -8.72 7.33 0.15
CA ARG A 28 -8.65 5.90 -0.12
C ARG A 28 -7.22 5.43 0.11
N VAL A 29 -7.03 4.45 0.99
CA VAL A 29 -5.69 3.92 1.30
C VAL A 29 -5.50 2.52 0.73
N VAL A 30 -4.46 2.36 -0.08
CA VAL A 30 -3.96 1.07 -0.57
C VAL A 30 -2.64 0.77 0.12
N LEU A 31 -2.43 -0.47 0.55
CA LEU A 31 -1.17 -0.90 1.16
C LEU A 31 -0.43 -1.86 0.25
N ALA A 32 0.90 -1.79 0.24
CA ALA A 32 1.74 -2.77 -0.43
C ALA A 32 2.97 -3.17 0.39
N ASP A 33 3.32 -4.45 0.36
CA ASP A 33 4.55 -4.99 0.96
C ASP A 33 4.87 -6.35 0.31
N SER A 34 6.05 -6.91 0.54
CA SER A 34 6.41 -8.26 0.09
C SER A 34 5.96 -9.37 1.05
N LEU A 35 5.58 -9.02 2.29
CA LEU A 35 5.00 -9.97 3.24
C LEU A 35 3.64 -10.51 2.74
N ALA A 36 3.25 -11.69 3.19
CA ALA A 36 1.92 -12.24 2.83
C ALA A 36 0.81 -11.74 3.79
N HIS A 37 1.16 -11.51 5.05
CA HIS A 37 0.19 -11.25 6.12
C HIS A 37 0.65 -10.12 7.07
N PRO A 38 0.80 -8.87 6.60
CA PRO A 38 1.10 -7.78 7.51
C PRO A 38 -0.12 -7.47 8.40
N PHE A 39 0.14 -7.17 9.68
CA PHE A 39 -0.89 -6.82 10.66
C PHE A 39 -1.82 -5.70 10.16
N ALA A 40 -1.25 -4.75 9.42
CA ALA A 40 -1.99 -3.63 8.85
C ALA A 40 -3.12 -4.09 7.93
N ALA A 41 -2.93 -5.11 7.08
CA ALA A 41 -3.86 -5.48 6.00
C ALA A 41 -5.31 -5.84 6.43
N ARG A 42 -5.55 -6.05 7.72
CA ARG A 42 -6.88 -6.35 8.27
C ARG A 42 -7.61 -5.12 8.84
N SER A 43 -7.02 -3.93 8.78
CA SER A 43 -7.68 -2.71 9.26
C SER A 43 -8.78 -2.27 8.31
N ALA A 44 -9.94 -1.88 8.85
CA ALA A 44 -11.04 -1.32 8.06
C ALA A 44 -10.66 -0.03 7.31
N ALA A 45 -9.62 0.67 7.77
CA ALA A 45 -9.07 1.86 7.12
C ALA A 45 -8.39 1.59 5.75
N ILE A 46 -8.22 0.33 5.35
CA ILE A 46 -7.48 -0.05 4.14
C ILE A 46 -8.45 -0.58 3.11
N ALA A 47 -8.45 0.04 1.93
CA ALA A 47 -9.30 -0.37 0.81
C ALA A 47 -8.78 -1.63 0.14
N ARG A 48 -7.45 -1.81 0.07
CA ARG A 48 -6.81 -2.98 -0.53
C ARG A 48 -5.40 -3.18 -0.01
N TYR A 49 -4.98 -4.43 0.12
CA TYR A 49 -3.60 -4.82 0.33
C TYR A 49 -3.09 -5.60 -0.88
N VAL A 50 -1.91 -5.23 -1.39
CA VAL A 50 -1.28 -5.89 -2.54
C VAL A 50 0.10 -6.39 -2.15
N ARG A 51 0.32 -7.69 -2.38
CA ARG A 51 1.63 -8.28 -2.17
C ARG A 51 2.52 -8.04 -3.39
N LEU A 52 3.69 -7.46 -3.18
CA LEU A 52 4.70 -7.22 -4.22
C LEU A 52 5.80 -8.29 -4.17
N PRO A 53 6.54 -8.51 -5.27
CA PRO A 53 7.79 -9.25 -5.24
C PRO A 53 8.75 -8.67 -4.18
N ALA A 54 9.68 -9.48 -3.69
CA ALA A 54 10.68 -9.00 -2.74
C ALA A 54 11.81 -8.29 -3.51
N PRO A 55 12.02 -6.96 -3.33
CA PRO A 55 13.01 -6.21 -4.11
C PRO A 55 14.46 -6.68 -3.86
N ARG A 56 14.70 -7.36 -2.73
CA ARG A 56 16.00 -8.00 -2.42
C ARG A 56 16.36 -9.12 -3.41
N PHE A 57 15.36 -9.82 -3.93
CA PHE A 57 15.56 -10.98 -4.81
C PHE A 57 15.21 -10.68 -6.27
N ASP A 58 14.26 -9.76 -6.50
CA ASP A 58 13.79 -9.39 -7.82
C ASP A 58 13.37 -7.92 -7.84
N LEU A 59 14.36 -7.02 -7.96
CA LEU A 59 14.12 -5.59 -8.05
C LEU A 59 13.38 -5.20 -9.35
N PRO A 60 13.71 -5.76 -10.54
CA PRO A 60 12.96 -5.47 -11.77
C PRO A 60 11.48 -5.85 -11.67
N GLY A 61 11.17 -7.04 -11.13
CA GLY A 61 9.80 -7.50 -10.92
C GLY A 61 9.06 -6.65 -9.89
N TYR A 62 9.72 -6.25 -8.80
CA TYR A 62 9.15 -5.28 -7.84
C TYR A 62 8.78 -3.96 -8.52
N ALA A 63 9.68 -3.39 -9.33
CA ALA A 63 9.44 -2.12 -10.01
C ALA A 63 8.34 -2.22 -11.09
N ALA A 64 8.23 -3.35 -11.79
CA ALA A 64 7.12 -3.60 -12.71
C ALA A 64 5.79 -3.70 -11.96
N ALA A 65 5.70 -4.56 -10.94
CA ALA A 65 4.49 -4.74 -10.14
C ALA A 65 4.03 -3.45 -9.44
N LEU A 66 4.97 -2.64 -8.95
CA LEU A 66 4.66 -1.35 -8.33
C LEU A 66 4.08 -0.35 -9.35
N ARG A 67 4.63 -0.28 -10.57
CA ARG A 67 4.09 0.58 -11.64
C ARG A 67 2.69 0.14 -12.06
N ASP A 68 2.48 -1.16 -12.23
CA ASP A 68 1.17 -1.72 -12.58
C ASP A 68 0.14 -1.42 -11.47
N LEU A 69 0.54 -1.53 -10.20
CA LEU A 69 -0.30 -1.19 -9.06
C LEU A 69 -0.69 0.29 -9.06
N ILE A 70 0.28 1.19 -9.26
CA ILE A 70 0.04 2.64 -9.32
C ILE A 70 -0.97 2.98 -10.42
N GLY A 71 -0.84 2.37 -11.60
CA GLY A 71 -1.77 2.56 -12.71
C GLY A 71 -3.16 2.00 -12.44
N LEU A 72 -3.25 0.76 -11.95
CA LEU A 72 -4.52 0.06 -11.70
C LEU A 72 -5.36 0.75 -10.63
N GLU A 73 -4.74 1.19 -9.53
CA GLU A 73 -5.44 1.84 -8.42
C GLU A 73 -5.58 3.36 -8.61
N ARG A 74 -5.02 3.91 -9.69
CA ARG A 74 -4.97 5.36 -9.96
C ARG A 74 -4.40 6.13 -8.77
N VAL A 75 -3.22 5.71 -8.31
CA VAL A 75 -2.57 6.26 -7.13
C VAL A 75 -2.14 7.71 -7.39
N ASP A 76 -2.53 8.61 -6.49
CA ASP A 76 -2.17 10.04 -6.54
C ASP A 76 -0.89 10.34 -5.73
N LEU A 77 -0.62 9.53 -4.70
CA LEU A 77 0.51 9.69 -3.79
C LEU A 77 1.00 8.31 -3.30
N VAL A 78 2.33 8.14 -3.26
CA VAL A 78 3.02 6.98 -2.68
C VAL A 78 3.79 7.42 -1.43
#